data_AF-A0A7W6BBH1-F1
#
_entry.id   AF-A0A7W6BBH1-F1
#
_cell.length_a   1.000
_cell.length_b   1.000
_cell.length_c   1.000
_cell.angle_alpha   90.00
_cell.angle_beta   90.00
_cell.angle_gamma   90.00
#
_symmetry.space_group_name_H-M   'P 1'
#
loop_
_entity.id
_entity.type
_entity.pdbx_description
1 polymer ?
#
loop_
_entity_poly.entity_id
_entity_poly.type
_entity_poly.pdbx_seq_one_letter_code
_entity_poly.pdbx_strand_id
1 'polypeptide(L)'
;MQIRRKPRPGETPLHLAHSLYSASLGAHDPGRYRSTPCGAPDVAALVRPGMTVRTSYGKGGIVIEVVGPSVHVAPDGREFSHFTIVYVPAERFGRHSKLDRNWINECVAVGGSILKLLEANRDEIFIEGIASSPF
;
A
#
# COMPACT_ATOMS: atom_id res chain seq x y z
N MET A 1 -13.07 -25.49 -9.43
CA MET A 1 -12.07 -25.66 -8.35
C MET A 1 -10.77 -26.14 -8.97
N GLN A 2 -9.76 -25.26 -9.09
CA GLN A 2 -8.46 -25.65 -9.64
C GLN A 2 -7.51 -25.91 -8.47
N ILE A 3 -7.14 -27.16 -8.27
CA ILE A 3 -6.19 -27.57 -7.22
C ILE A 3 -4.81 -27.06 -7.64
N ARG A 4 -4.28 -26.09 -6.89
CA ARG A 4 -3.01 -25.43 -7.21
C ARG A 4 -1.83 -26.35 -6.85
N ARG A 5 -1.08 -26.77 -7.88
CA ARG A 5 0.17 -27.54 -7.73
C ARG A 5 1.24 -26.68 -7.03
N LYS A 6 1.98 -27.29 -6.09
CA LYS A 6 3.24 -26.71 -5.59
C LYS A 6 4.26 -26.64 -6.74
N PRO A 7 5.04 -25.55 -6.87
CA PRO A 7 6.12 -25.47 -7.85
C PRO A 7 7.11 -26.62 -7.65
N ARG A 8 7.58 -27.23 -8.74
CA ARG A 8 8.60 -28.28 -8.66
C ARG A 8 9.98 -27.64 -8.40
N PRO A 9 10.92 -28.36 -7.78
CA PRO A 9 12.29 -27.90 -7.65
C PRO A 9 12.86 -27.58 -9.05
N GLY A 10 13.23 -26.32 -9.29
CA GLY A 10 13.76 -25.84 -10.58
C GLY A 10 12.76 -25.14 -11.51
N GLU A 11 11.46 -25.07 -11.18
CA GLU A 11 10.52 -24.21 -11.90
C GLU A 11 10.72 -22.76 -11.46
N THR A 12 11.15 -21.90 -12.40
CA THR A 12 11.21 -20.46 -12.20
C THR A 12 9.79 -19.95 -11.94
N PRO A 13 9.52 -19.26 -10.81
CA PRO A 13 8.20 -18.73 -10.55
C PRO A 13 7.78 -17.75 -11.66
N LEU A 14 6.63 -17.99 -12.27
CA LEU A 14 6.16 -17.24 -13.45
C LEU A 14 5.80 -15.77 -13.14
N HIS A 15 5.51 -15.42 -11.88
CA HIS A 15 5.03 -14.09 -11.50
C HIS A 15 5.72 -13.58 -10.23
N LEU A 16 6.19 -12.33 -10.29
CA LEU A 16 6.72 -11.61 -9.13
C LEU A 16 5.60 -11.24 -8.17
N ALA A 17 5.91 -11.25 -6.88
CA ALA A 17 5.03 -10.70 -5.86
C ALA A 17 4.99 -9.17 -6.00
N HIS A 18 3.79 -8.61 -6.06
CA HIS A 18 3.53 -7.16 -6.05
C HIS A 18 2.93 -6.68 -4.72
N SER A 19 2.71 -7.60 -3.78
CA SER A 19 2.29 -7.36 -2.41
C SER A 19 2.74 -8.49 -1.50
N LEU A 20 2.79 -8.26 -0.19
CA LEU A 20 3.08 -9.31 0.80
C LEU A 20 1.99 -10.40 0.76
N TYR A 21 0.74 -10.01 0.48
CA TYR A 21 -0.34 -10.98 0.26
C TYR A 21 -0.08 -11.88 -0.97
N SER A 22 0.36 -11.31 -2.09
CA SER A 22 0.70 -12.14 -3.26
C SER A 22 1.90 -13.07 -2.99
N ALA A 23 2.88 -12.60 -2.21
CA ALA A 23 4.01 -13.42 -1.75
C ALA A 23 3.52 -14.56 -0.84
N SER A 24 2.60 -14.30 0.10
CA SER A 24 2.02 -15.34 0.96
C SER A 24 1.20 -16.36 0.17
N LEU A 25 0.66 -15.97 -0.97
CA LEU A 25 0.05 -16.87 -1.94
C LEU A 25 1.08 -17.60 -2.82
N GLY A 26 2.38 -17.45 -2.62
CA GLY A 26 3.43 -18.17 -3.36
C GLY A 26 3.85 -17.55 -4.68
N ALA A 27 3.57 -16.26 -4.92
CA ALA A 27 4.29 -15.50 -5.93
C ALA A 27 5.75 -15.30 -5.50
N HIS A 28 6.66 -15.08 -6.44
CA HIS A 28 8.08 -14.96 -6.13
C HIS A 28 8.42 -13.60 -5.55
N ASP A 29 8.83 -13.59 -4.29
CA ASP A 29 9.35 -12.42 -3.60
C ASP A 29 10.88 -12.37 -3.74
N PRO A 30 11.44 -11.40 -4.48
CA PRO A 30 12.89 -11.27 -4.64
C PRO A 30 13.59 -10.68 -3.40
N GLY A 31 12.88 -10.34 -2.32
CA GLY A 31 13.46 -9.73 -1.12
C GLY A 31 13.88 -8.27 -1.31
N ARG A 32 13.25 -7.58 -2.27
CA ARG A 32 13.54 -6.17 -2.59
C ARG A 32 12.40 -5.27 -2.13
N TYR A 33 12.64 -4.54 -1.05
CA TYR A 33 11.66 -3.69 -0.40
C TYR A 33 12.16 -2.26 -0.29
N ARG A 34 11.25 -1.30 -0.51
CA ARG A 34 11.46 0.11 -0.25
C ARG A 34 11.40 0.38 1.26
N SER A 35 12.12 1.39 1.71
CA SER A 35 12.06 1.89 3.09
C SER A 35 12.03 3.41 3.07
N THR A 36 11.32 4.00 4.05
CA THR A 36 11.40 5.44 4.30
C THR A 36 12.80 5.75 4.85
N PRO A 37 13.58 6.65 4.21
CA PRO A 37 14.90 7.01 4.72
C PRO A 37 14.82 7.58 6.15
N CYS A 38 15.84 7.31 6.96
CA CYS A 38 15.89 7.82 8.33
C CYS A 38 15.78 9.36 8.34
N GLY A 39 14.89 9.89 9.19
CA GLY A 39 14.64 11.34 9.29
C GLY A 39 13.77 11.93 8.18
N ALA A 40 13.38 11.16 7.16
CA ALA A 40 12.43 11.61 6.15
C ALA A 40 10.98 11.49 6.64
N PRO A 41 10.05 12.34 6.15
CA PRO A 41 8.62 12.19 6.43
C PRO A 41 8.11 10.81 5.99
N ASP A 42 7.39 10.13 6.88
CA ASP A 42 6.73 8.87 6.57
C ASP A 42 5.34 9.11 5.93
N VAL A 43 4.59 8.02 5.70
CA VAL A 43 3.26 8.11 5.07
C VAL A 43 2.29 8.93 5.93
N ALA A 44 2.32 8.79 7.25
CA ALA A 44 1.43 9.53 8.15
C ALA A 44 1.77 11.03 8.22
N ALA A 45 3.02 11.39 7.95
CA ALA A 45 3.43 12.78 7.79
C ALA A 45 3.00 13.38 6.44
N LEU A 46 2.96 12.58 5.37
CA LEU A 46 2.60 13.04 4.03
C LEU A 46 1.08 13.12 3.78
N VAL A 47 0.30 12.18 4.32
CA VAL A 47 -1.14 12.12 4.10
C VAL A 47 -1.90 12.02 5.42
N ARG A 48 -2.99 12.78 5.54
CA ARG A 48 -3.80 12.91 6.75
C ARG A 48 -5.29 12.72 6.44
N PRO A 49 -6.12 12.35 7.43
CA PRO A 49 -7.56 12.31 7.26
C PRO A 49 -8.12 13.63 6.69
N GLY A 50 -9.07 13.53 5.76
CA GLY A 50 -9.65 14.66 5.02
C GLY A 50 -8.92 15.02 3.72
N MET A 51 -7.74 14.48 3.47
CA MET A 51 -7.04 14.65 2.19
C MET A 51 -7.56 13.68 1.14
N THR A 52 -7.54 14.10 -0.12
CA THR A 52 -7.87 13.25 -1.28
C THR A 52 -6.61 12.54 -1.76
N VAL A 53 -6.74 11.24 -2.02
CA VAL A 53 -5.71 10.42 -2.65
C VAL A 53 -6.22 9.74 -3.90
N ARG A 54 -5.34 9.52 -4.87
CA ARG A 54 -5.58 8.70 -6.06
C ARG A 54 -4.39 7.78 -6.31
N THR A 55 -4.66 6.58 -6.77
CA THR A 55 -3.65 5.60 -7.14
C THR A 55 -3.39 5.61 -8.64
N SER A 56 -2.19 5.22 -9.05
CA SER A 56 -1.82 4.99 -10.46
C SER A 56 -2.78 4.06 -11.21
N TYR A 57 -3.42 3.13 -10.51
CA TYR A 57 -4.40 2.18 -11.06
C TYR A 57 -5.85 2.68 -11.02
N GLY A 58 -6.07 3.98 -10.83
CA GLY A 58 -7.38 4.62 -11.01
C GLY A 58 -8.37 4.41 -9.85
N LYS A 59 -7.88 4.09 -8.65
CA LYS A 59 -8.70 4.10 -7.42
C LYS A 59 -8.32 5.29 -6.55
N GLY A 60 -9.16 5.64 -5.58
CA GLY A 60 -8.90 6.80 -4.73
C GLY A 60 -10.15 7.28 -4.03
N GLY A 61 -9.97 8.28 -3.18
CA GLY A 61 -11.02 8.91 -2.41
C GLY A 61 -10.46 9.72 -1.25
N ILE A 62 -11.32 10.03 -0.28
CA ILE A 62 -10.95 10.85 0.87
C ILE A 62 -10.44 9.94 1.98
N VAL A 63 -9.22 10.22 2.43
CA VAL A 63 -8.56 9.49 3.54
C VAL A 63 -9.35 9.73 4.82
N ILE A 64 -9.63 8.66 5.54
CA ILE A 64 -10.28 8.71 6.86
C ILE A 64 -9.34 8.27 7.98
N GLU A 65 -8.30 7.51 7.65
CA GLU A 65 -7.34 6.96 8.62
C GLU A 65 -6.04 6.57 7.91
N VAL A 66 -4.91 6.71 8.61
CA VAL A 66 -3.62 6.14 8.20
C VAL A 66 -3.17 5.21 9.32
N VAL A 67 -3.17 3.90 9.05
CA VAL A 67 -2.87 2.85 10.02
C VAL A 67 -1.40 2.45 9.90
N GLY A 68 -0.72 2.33 11.04
CA GLY A 68 0.66 1.86 11.12
C GLY A 68 1.57 2.77 11.96
N PRO A 69 2.90 2.59 11.85
CA PRO A 69 3.56 1.63 10.96
C PRO A 69 3.36 0.16 11.38
N SER A 70 3.14 -0.71 10.40
CA SER A 70 3.31 -2.17 10.50
C SER A 70 4.72 -2.54 10.02
N VAL A 71 5.30 -3.62 10.55
CA VAL A 71 6.66 -4.05 10.20
C VAL A 71 6.61 -5.35 9.39
N HIS A 72 7.28 -5.36 8.23
CA HIS A 72 7.63 -6.57 7.50
C HIS A 72 9.07 -6.95 7.81
N VAL A 73 9.29 -8.20 8.22
CA VAL A 73 10.65 -8.73 8.44
C VAL A 73 11.04 -9.55 7.21
N ALA A 74 12.05 -9.09 6.48
CA ALA A 74 12.56 -9.79 5.31
C ALA A 74 13.29 -11.10 5.70
N PRO A 75 13.51 -12.04 4.76
CA PRO A 75 14.23 -13.29 5.05
C PRO A 75 15.67 -13.09 5.58
N ASP A 76 16.28 -11.95 5.29
CA ASP A 76 17.61 -11.58 5.79
C ASP A 76 17.59 -10.89 7.18
N GLY A 77 16.41 -10.80 7.81
CA GLY A 77 16.20 -10.22 9.13
C GLY A 77 16.03 -8.70 9.15
N ARG A 78 16.13 -8.00 8.02
CA ARG A 78 15.90 -6.55 7.97
C ARG A 78 14.41 -6.23 8.12
N GLU A 79 14.13 -5.15 8.85
CA GLU A 79 12.78 -4.66 9.11
C GLU A 79 12.40 -3.54 8.14
N PHE A 80 11.19 -3.62 7.60
CA PHE A 80 10.64 -2.65 6.67
C PHE A 80 9.26 -2.18 7.14
N SER A 81 9.21 -0.96 7.67
CA SER A 81 7.98 -0.30 8.09
C SER A 81 7.13 0.14 6.91
N HIS A 82 5.83 -0.09 6.99
CA HIS A 82 4.85 0.31 5.99
C HIS A 82 3.50 0.66 6.64
N PHE A 83 2.66 1.37 5.90
CA PHE A 83 1.38 1.88 6.38
C PHE A 83 0.22 1.38 5.52
N THR A 84 -0.98 1.47 6.06
CA THR A 84 -2.22 1.29 5.32
C THR A 84 -3.00 2.60 5.32
N ILE A 85 -3.33 3.11 4.15
CA ILE A 85 -4.23 4.26 3.99
C ILE A 85 -5.64 3.73 3.87
N VAL A 86 -6.53 4.18 4.76
CA VAL A 86 -7.96 3.88 4.69
C VAL A 86 -8.67 5.09 4.11
N TYR A 87 -9.47 4.87 3.07
CA TYR A 87 -10.21 5.93 2.40
C TYR A 87 -11.64 5.51 2.10
N VAL A 88 -12.48 6.48 1.78
CA VAL A 88 -13.86 6.27 1.31
C VAL A 88 -14.07 7.02 0.00
N PRO A 89 -15.00 6.59 -0.86
CA PRO A 89 -15.41 7.40 -2.02
C PRO A 89 -15.84 8.80 -1.56
N ALA A 90 -15.55 9.82 -2.38
CA ALA A 90 -15.74 11.22 -1.99
C ALA A 90 -17.20 11.52 -1.63
N GLU A 91 -18.15 10.95 -2.37
CA GLU A 91 -19.60 11.06 -2.17
C GLU A 91 -20.10 10.40 -0.88
N ARG A 92 -19.27 9.57 -0.23
CA ARG A 92 -19.58 8.91 1.05
C ARG A 92 -18.88 9.58 2.23
N PHE A 93 -18.01 10.56 1.99
CA PHE A 93 -17.31 11.26 3.07
C PHE A 93 -18.31 11.98 4.00
N GLY A 94 -18.08 11.88 5.32
CA GLY A 94 -18.99 12.38 6.35
C GLY A 94 -20.25 11.53 6.62
N ARG A 95 -20.60 10.55 5.77
CA ARG A 95 -21.78 9.66 5.95
C ARG A 95 -21.48 8.17 5.71
N HIS A 96 -20.21 7.82 5.77
CA HIS A 96 -19.73 6.48 5.45
C HIS A 96 -20.01 5.49 6.59
N SER A 97 -20.20 4.23 6.22
CA SER A 97 -20.23 3.07 7.10
C SER A 97 -18.92 2.28 6.98
N LYS A 98 -18.82 1.15 7.70
CA LYS A 98 -17.68 0.23 7.55
C LYS A 98 -17.58 -0.38 6.14
N LEU A 99 -18.69 -0.51 5.42
CA LEU A 99 -18.74 -1.11 4.08
C LEU A 99 -18.20 -0.18 2.98
N ASP A 100 -18.17 1.12 3.25
CA ASP A 100 -17.68 2.13 2.32
C ASP A 100 -16.14 2.28 2.37
N ARG A 101 -15.49 1.64 3.35
CA ARG A 101 -14.06 1.72 3.56
C ARG A 101 -13.31 0.94 2.49
N ASN A 102 -12.23 1.53 2.03
CA ASN A 102 -11.27 0.94 1.12
C ASN A 102 -9.87 1.08 1.72
N TRP A 103 -8.95 0.20 1.32
CA TRP A 103 -7.61 0.11 1.90
C TRP A 103 -6.55 0.14 0.81
N ILE A 104 -5.53 0.97 1.00
CA ILE A 104 -4.28 0.95 0.26
C ILE A 104 -3.20 0.48 1.22
N ASN A 105 -2.92 -0.82 1.21
CA ASN A 105 -1.96 -1.43 2.13
C ASN A 105 -0.50 -1.20 1.69
N GLU A 106 0.45 -1.53 2.55
CA GLU A 106 1.88 -1.64 2.20
C GLU A 106 2.45 -0.36 1.58
N CYS A 107 2.04 0.81 2.08
CA CYS A 107 2.51 2.12 1.63
C CYS A 107 3.81 2.51 2.35
N VAL A 108 4.75 3.11 1.62
CA VAL A 108 6.04 3.61 2.11
C VAL A 108 6.31 4.97 1.48
N ALA A 109 6.91 5.90 2.24
CA ALA A 109 7.26 7.22 1.73
C ALA A 109 8.71 7.21 1.22
N VAL A 110 8.93 7.58 -0.03
CA VAL A 110 10.27 7.64 -0.63
C VAL A 110 10.37 8.91 -1.48
N GLY A 111 11.29 9.81 -1.13
CA GLY A 111 11.52 11.03 -1.90
C GLY A 111 10.31 11.96 -2.01
N GLY A 112 9.40 11.94 -1.02
CA GLY A 112 8.17 12.74 -1.03
C GLY A 112 6.98 12.08 -1.74
N SER A 113 7.18 10.98 -2.46
CA SER A 113 6.11 10.15 -3.03
C SER A 113 5.71 9.04 -2.07
N ILE A 114 4.44 8.62 -2.13
CA ILE A 114 3.96 7.41 -1.45
C ILE A 114 3.93 6.27 -2.48
N LEU A 115 4.78 5.27 -2.24
CA LEU A 115 4.96 4.09 -3.08
C LEU A 115 4.57 2.81 -2.34
N LYS A 116 4.61 1.69 -3.05
CA LYS A 116 4.37 0.36 -2.47
C LYS A 116 5.65 -0.21 -1.85
N LEU A 117 5.51 -1.03 -0.81
CA LEU A 117 6.62 -1.66 -0.10
C LEU A 117 7.52 -2.49 -1.03
N LEU A 118 6.95 -3.39 -1.83
CA LEU A 118 7.74 -4.24 -2.74
C LEU A 118 8.17 -3.43 -3.95
N GLU A 119 9.47 -3.43 -4.28
CA GLU A 119 10.01 -2.69 -5.43
C GLU A 119 9.37 -3.10 -6.76
N ALA A 120 8.98 -4.38 -6.88
CA ALA A 120 8.30 -4.92 -8.06
C ALA A 120 6.93 -4.27 -8.30
N ASN A 121 6.28 -3.75 -7.25
CA ASN A 121 5.07 -2.95 -7.41
C ASN A 121 5.45 -1.49 -7.69
N ARG A 122 5.03 -1.01 -8.86
CA ARG A 122 5.29 0.35 -9.37
C ARG A 122 4.13 1.30 -9.14
N ASP A 123 3.10 0.85 -8.44
CA ASP A 123 1.97 1.71 -8.12
C ASP A 123 2.40 2.86 -7.20
N GLU A 124 1.78 4.01 -7.43
CA GLU A 124 2.01 5.24 -6.70
C GLU A 124 0.68 5.77 -6.18
N ILE A 125 0.74 6.41 -5.01
CA ILE A 125 -0.37 7.10 -4.37
C ILE A 125 -0.09 8.60 -4.47
N PHE A 126 -0.89 9.28 -5.28
CA PHE A 126 -0.88 10.73 -5.46
C PHE A 126 -1.78 11.38 -4.41
N ILE A 127 -1.29 12.47 -3.81
CA ILE A 127 -2.04 13.31 -2.89
C ILE A 127 -2.56 14.52 -3.67
N GLU A 128 -3.87 14.73 -3.70
CA GLU A 128 -4.51 15.77 -4.51
C GLU A 128 -4.89 17.02 -3.69
N GLY A 129 -4.67 17.00 -2.37
CA GLY A 129 -4.95 18.12 -1.46
C GLY A 129 -6.10 17.84 -0.49
N ILE A 130 -6.53 18.87 0.25
CA ILE A 130 -7.67 18.76 1.18
C ILE A 130 -8.96 18.80 0.37
N ALA A 131 -9.88 17.87 0.63
CA ALA A 131 -11.20 17.92 0.02
C ALA A 131 -11.89 19.24 0.41
N SER A 132 -12.08 20.15 -0.56
CA SER A 132 -12.88 21.35 -0.38
C SER A 132 -14.30 20.92 -0.04
N SER A 133 -14.73 21.15 1.21
CA SER A 133 -16.09 20.85 1.63
C SER A 133 -17.06 21.67 0.77
N PRO A 134 -18.03 21.05 0.07
CA PRO A 134 -19.17 21.78 -0.41
C PRO A 134 -20.06 21.99 0.81
N PHE A 135 -20.04 23.20 1.36
CA PHE A 135 -21.11 23.66 2.24
C PHE A 135 -22.38 23.88 1.43
#